data_AF-A0A4W5KJX3-F1
#
_entry.id   AF-A0A4W5KJX3-F1
#
_cell.length_a   1.000
_cell.length_b   1.000
_cell.length_c   1.000
_cell.angle_alpha   90.00
_cell.angle_beta   90.00
_cell.angle_gamma   90.00
#
_symmetry.space_group_name_H-M   'P 1'
#
loop_
_entity.id
_entity.type
_entity.pdbx_description
1 polymer ?
#
loop_
_entity_poly.entity_id
_entity_poly.type
_entity_poly.pdbx_seq_one_letter_code
_entity_poly.pdbx_strand_id
1 'polypeptide(L)'
;MLSCLGGKTCDPDSGNTEPECGSTFAYTYFVSFIFFCSFLMLNLFVAVIMDNFEYLTRDSSILGPHHLDEYVRIWAEYDPAA
;
A
#
# COMPACT_ATOMS: atom_id res chain seq x y z
N MET A 1 22.24 5.90 7.07
CA MET A 1 22.08 7.33 7.44
C MET A 1 23.41 7.93 7.90
N LEU A 2 23.96 7.49 9.04
CA LEU A 2 25.20 8.05 9.62
C LEU A 2 26.45 7.91 8.71
N SER A 3 26.47 6.92 7.83
CA SER A 3 27.57 6.70 6.87
C SER A 3 27.62 7.73 5.74
N CYS A 4 26.55 8.51 5.53
CA CYS A 4 26.45 9.50 4.45
C CYS A 4 26.66 10.94 4.96
N LEU A 5 27.00 11.12 6.24
CA LEU A 5 27.32 12.42 6.83
C LEU A 5 28.67 12.92 6.32
N GLY A 6 28.93 14.23 6.48
CA GLY A 6 30.22 14.82 6.11
C GLY A 6 31.39 14.24 6.90
N GLY A 7 32.62 14.50 6.42
CA GLY A 7 33.84 13.98 7.04
C GLY A 7 34.12 12.50 6.75
N LYS A 8 33.51 11.91 5.71
CA LYS A 8 33.79 10.53 5.31
C LYS A 8 34.86 10.50 4.23
N THR A 9 35.66 9.45 4.21
CA THR A 9 36.67 9.25 3.18
C THR A 9 36.00 9.02 1.82
N CYS A 10 36.40 9.81 0.81
CA CYS A 10 35.99 9.58 -0.57
C CYS A 10 36.68 8.34 -1.15
N ASP A 11 36.00 7.71 -2.12
CA ASP A 11 36.61 6.67 -2.93
C ASP A 11 37.72 7.29 -3.82
N PRO A 12 38.92 6.70 -3.89
CA PRO A 12 40.03 7.24 -4.68
C PRO A 12 39.75 7.32 -6.19
N ASP A 13 38.86 6.47 -6.73
CA ASP A 13 38.47 6.47 -8.14
C ASP A 13 37.27 7.40 -8.42
N SER A 14 36.72 8.07 -7.41
CA SER A 14 35.56 8.96 -7.56
C SER A 14 35.84 10.22 -8.37
N GLY A 15 37.12 10.54 -8.64
CA GLY A 15 37.54 11.78 -9.31
C GLY A 15 37.18 13.04 -8.52
N ASN A 16 36.81 12.89 -7.25
CA ASN A 16 36.37 14.00 -6.41
C ASN A 16 37.58 14.82 -5.95
N THR A 17 37.52 16.14 -6.11
CA THR A 17 38.62 17.04 -5.71
C THR A 17 38.61 17.37 -4.22
N GLU A 18 37.48 17.12 -3.56
CA GLU A 18 37.34 17.35 -2.11
C GLU A 18 37.86 16.14 -1.31
N PRO A 19 38.56 16.38 -0.19
CA PRO A 19 39.11 15.32 0.66
C PRO A 19 38.02 14.58 1.45
N GLU A 20 36.83 15.16 1.57
CA GLU A 20 35.74 14.62 2.36
C GLU A 20 34.49 14.41 1.49
N CYS A 21 33.81 13.30 1.75
CA CYS A 21 32.57 12.89 1.13
C CYS A 21 31.45 12.87 2.16
N GLY A 22 30.22 12.96 1.64
CA GLY A 22 29.00 12.99 2.44
C GLY A 22 28.55 14.39 2.83
N SER A 23 27.31 14.51 3.28
CA SER A 23 26.70 15.79 3.61
C SER A 23 25.74 15.67 4.78
N THR A 24 25.71 16.68 5.64
CA THR A 24 24.71 16.78 6.72
C THR A 24 23.27 16.84 6.17
N PHE A 25 23.10 17.19 4.89
CA PHE A 25 21.81 17.10 4.19
C PHE A 25 21.23 15.67 4.15
N ALA A 26 22.06 14.64 4.35
CA ALA A 26 21.61 13.26 4.49
C ALA A 26 20.54 13.11 5.59
N TYR A 27 20.57 13.91 6.67
CA TYR A 27 19.52 13.89 7.69
C TYR A 27 18.14 14.19 7.12
N THR A 28 18.03 15.32 6.41
CA THR A 28 16.77 15.76 5.80
C THR A 28 16.29 14.77 4.75
N TYR A 29 17.20 14.22 3.93
CA TYR A 29 16.87 13.22 2.92
C TYR A 29 16.27 11.95 3.55
N PHE A 30 16.97 11.31 4.50
CA PHE A 30 16.51 10.04 5.08
C PHE A 30 15.25 10.22 5.94
N VAL A 31 15.13 11.32 6.71
CA VAL A 31 13.93 11.58 7.52
C VAL A 31 12.70 11.81 6.65
N SER A 32 12.81 12.65 5.62
CA SER A 32 11.69 12.89 4.70
C SER A 32 11.32 11.61 3.95
N PHE A 33 12.31 10.85 3.46
CA PHE A 33 12.07 9.58 2.78
C PHE A 33 11.35 8.57 3.67
N ILE A 34 11.79 8.38 4.92
CA ILE A 34 11.13 7.45 5.86
C ILE A 34 9.69 7.90 6.13
N PHE A 35 9.46 9.19 6.32
CA PHE A 35 8.13 9.74 6.55
C PHE A 35 7.19 9.46 5.37
N PHE A 36 7.60 9.82 4.14
CA PHE A 36 6.80 9.58 2.94
C PHE A 36 6.61 8.09 2.66
N CYS A 37 7.65 7.27 2.80
CA CYS A 37 7.55 5.82 2.58
C CYS A 37 6.59 5.17 3.58
N SER A 38 6.66 5.54 4.86
CA SER A 38 5.75 5.04 5.89
C SER A 38 4.31 5.47 5.63
N PHE A 39 4.10 6.72 5.23
CA PHE A 39 2.78 7.21 4.84
C PHE A 39 2.22 6.42 3.65
N LEU A 40 3.00 6.24 2.58
CA LEU A 40 2.55 5.47 1.42
C LEU A 40 2.26 4.00 1.77
N MET A 41 3.14 3.35 2.54
CA MET A 41 2.94 1.97 2.99
C MET A 41 1.70 1.81 3.87
N LEU A 42 1.46 2.73 4.80
CA LEU A 42 0.25 2.70 5.64
C LEU A 42 -1.01 2.93 4.82
N ASN A 43 -1.01 3.89 3.89
CA ASN A 43 -2.18 4.14 3.03
C ASN A 43 -2.44 2.96 2.08
N LEU A 44 -1.39 2.34 1.54
CA LEU A 44 -1.53 1.11 0.74
C LEU A 44 -2.11 -0.01 1.59
N PHE A 45 -1.62 -0.20 2.81
CA PHE A 45 -2.15 -1.21 3.72
C PHE A 45 -3.61 -0.97 4.08
N VAL A 46 -4.00 0.28 4.37
CA VAL A 46 -5.39 0.66 4.62
C VAL A 46 -6.26 0.37 3.40
N ALA A 47 -5.80 0.72 2.19
CA ALA A 47 -6.54 0.43 0.96
C ALA A 47 -6.75 -1.08 0.77
N VAL A 48 -5.69 -1.88 0.87
CA VAL A 48 -5.77 -3.35 0.77
C VAL A 48 -6.70 -3.91 1.84
N ILE A 49 -6.60 -3.43 3.07
CA ILE A 49 -7.48 -3.87 4.16
C ILE A 49 -8.93 -3.46 3.93
N MET A 50 -9.20 -2.26 3.42
CA MET A 50 -10.56 -1.84 3.07
C MET A 50 -11.15 -2.72 1.98
N ASP A 51 -10.37 -3.04 0.94
CA ASP A 51 -10.82 -3.95 -0.12
C ASP A 51 -11.10 -5.36 0.43
N ASN A 52 -10.29 -5.83 1.39
CA ASN A 52 -10.50 -7.11 2.07
C ASN A 52 -11.70 -7.08 3.03
N PHE A 53 -11.91 -5.99 3.77
CA PHE A 53 -13.08 -5.84 4.63
C PHE A 53 -14.35 -5.64 3.83
N GLU A 54 -14.32 -4.89 2.73
CA GLU A 54 -15.45 -4.78 1.81
C GLU A 54 -15.78 -6.15 1.24
N TYR A 55 -14.77 -6.94 0.84
CA TYR A 55 -14.97 -8.34 0.42
C TYR A 55 -15.66 -9.18 1.51
N LEU A 56 -15.19 -9.10 2.77
CA LEU A 56 -15.76 -9.86 3.90
C LEU A 56 -17.12 -9.33 4.39
N THR A 57 -17.41 -8.03 4.24
CA THR A 57 -18.70 -7.41 4.61
C THR A 57 -19.72 -7.47 3.49
N ARG A 58 -19.31 -7.71 2.23
CA ARG A 58 -20.23 -7.99 1.12
C ARG A 58 -20.97 -9.32 1.25
N ASP A 59 -20.38 -10.29 1.95
CA ASP A 59 -21.06 -11.53 2.33
C ASP A 59 -22.17 -11.32 3.37
N SER A 60 -22.28 -10.12 3.95
CA SER A 60 -23.41 -9.67 4.77
C SER A 60 -24.22 -8.55 4.10
N SER A 61 -24.06 -8.35 2.79
CA SER A 61 -25.03 -7.57 2.03
C SER A 61 -26.37 -8.30 2.05
N ILE A 62 -27.39 -7.56 2.50
CA ILE A 62 -28.75 -8.01 2.84
C ILE A 62 -29.48 -8.82 1.73
N LEU A 63 -28.94 -8.89 0.52
CA LEU A 63 -29.40 -9.76 -0.56
C LEU A 63 -28.20 -10.32 -1.34
N GLY A 64 -27.55 -11.34 -0.78
CA GLY A 64 -26.53 -12.11 -1.48
C GLY A 64 -27.10 -13.00 -2.61
N PRO A 65 -26.26 -13.53 -3.51
CA PRO A 65 -26.70 -14.35 -4.65
C PRO A 65 -27.52 -15.58 -4.24
N HIS A 66 -27.30 -16.12 -3.03
CA HIS A 66 -28.08 -17.23 -2.49
C HIS A 66 -29.56 -16.87 -2.22
N HIS A 67 -29.87 -15.62 -1.82
CA HIS A 67 -31.27 -15.17 -1.69
C HIS A 67 -31.94 -15.02 -3.06
N LEU A 68 -31.16 -14.68 -4.10
CA LEU A 68 -31.65 -14.56 -5.46
C LEU A 68 -31.91 -15.94 -6.08
N ASP A 69 -31.04 -16.91 -5.83
CA ASP A 69 -31.23 -18.30 -6.27
C ASP A 69 -32.49 -18.92 -5.66
N GLU A 70 -32.77 -18.66 -4.37
CA GLU A 70 -34.02 -19.10 -3.74
C GLU A 70 -35.25 -18.39 -4.33
N TYR A 71 -35.16 -17.08 -4.59
CA TYR A 71 -36.23 -16.32 -5.26
C TYR A 71 -36.51 -16.87 -6.66
N VAL A 72 -35.50 -17.12 -7.48
CA VAL A 72 -35.65 -17.66 -8.85
C VAL A 72 -36.23 -19.07 -8.81
N ARG A 73 -35.79 -19.93 -7.87
CA ARG A 73 -36.34 -21.28 -7.70
C ARG A 73 -37.84 -21.24 -7.39
N ILE A 74 -38.26 -20.39 -6.46
CA ILE A 74 -39.69 -20.25 -6.13
C ILE A 74 -40.45 -19.61 -7.30
N TRP A 75 -39.89 -18.59 -7.94
CA TRP A 75 -40.52 -17.93 -9.10
C TRP A 75 -40.77 -18.92 -10.25
N ALA A 76 -39.84 -19.83 -10.52
CA ALA A 76 -39.98 -20.87 -11.54
C ALA A 76 -41.10 -21.87 -11.27
N GLU A 77 -41.53 -22.04 -10.01
CA GLU A 77 -42.72 -22.86 -9.68
C GLU A 77 -44.03 -22.12 -10.03
N TYR A 78 -44.05 -20.78 -9.91
CA TYR A 78 -45.25 -19.97 -10.15
C TYR A 78 -45.40 -19.50 -11.60
N ASP A 79 -44.31 -19.30 -12.33
CA ASP A 79 -44.31 -18.95 -13.76
C ASP A 79 -43.40 -19.90 -14.56
N PRO A 80 -43.92 -21.08 -14.97
CA PRO A 80 -43.15 -22.07 -15.72
C PRO A 80 -42.94 -21.72 -17.20
N ALA A 81 -43.46 -20.56 -17.66
CA ALA A 81 -43.39 -20.14 -19.07
C ALA A 81 -42.38 -19.00 -19.33
N ALA A 82 -41.74 -18.47 -18.28
CA ALA A 82 -40.68 -17.47 -18.36
C ALA A 82 -39.31 -18.09 -18.69
#